data_AF-A0A9P8LEN5-F1
#
_entry.id   AF-A0A9P8LEN5-F1
#
_cell.length_a   1.000
_cell.length_b   1.000
_cell.length_c   1.000
_cell.angle_alpha   90.00
_cell.angle_beta   90.00
_cell.angle_gamma   90.00
#
_symmetry.space_group_name_H-M   'P 1'
#
loop_
_entity.id
_entity.type
_entity.pdbx_description
1 polymer ?
#
loop_
_entity_poly.entity_id
_entity_poly.type
_entity_poly.pdbx_seq_one_letter_code
_entity_poly.pdbx_strand_id
1 'polypeptide(L)'
;MYLDSLPAWKNPQGTFVMGGDACHPMLPYLAQGANSSLEDGAALGFLLGKAKSKDRVRDALQMYEMIRKERGEEIGRETFRQRDTLHLPDGPAQEARDFILISQLGAIDIKPDFPSRWNCPKVQAWLFGYDTYREAREAWERNPF
;
A
#
# COMPACT_ATOMS: atom_id res chain seq x y z
N MET A 1 5.37 -10.56 13.19
CA MET A 1 4.57 -9.62 14.01
C MET A 1 3.43 -9.17 13.13
N TYR A 2 2.19 -9.53 13.47
CA TYR A 2 1.00 -8.94 12.87
C TYR A 2 0.45 -7.96 13.90
N LEU A 3 0.21 -6.72 13.48
CA LEU A 3 -0.44 -5.71 14.28
C LEU A 3 -1.78 -5.41 13.60
N ASP A 4 -2.84 -5.39 14.39
CA ASP A 4 -4.16 -5.00 13.89
C ASP A 4 -4.11 -3.56 13.39
N SER A 5 -4.89 -3.27 12.35
CA SER A 5 -4.98 -1.92 11.82
C SER A 5 -5.53 -0.96 12.88
N LEU A 6 -4.91 0.20 13.01
CA LEU A 6 -5.39 1.24 13.90
C LEU A 6 -6.78 1.73 13.45
N PRO A 7 -7.71 2.01 14.38
CA PRO A 7 -9.05 2.47 14.02
C PRO A 7 -9.02 3.83 13.31
N ALA A 8 -8.05 4.70 13.64
CA ALA A 8 -7.85 6.02 13.04
C ALA A 8 -6.36 6.39 13.00
N TRP A 9 -5.99 7.21 12.03
CA TRP A 9 -4.64 7.75 11.82
C TRP A 9 -4.55 9.23 12.22
N LYS A 10 -5.70 9.89 12.43
CA LYS A 10 -5.77 11.24 13.02
C LYS A 10 -6.62 11.26 14.29
N ASN A 11 -6.40 12.29 15.11
CA ASN A 11 -7.28 12.53 16.26
C ASN A 11 -8.62 13.17 15.82
N PRO A 12 -9.71 13.04 16.60
CA PRO A 12 -11.01 13.59 16.23
C PRO A 12 -11.01 15.10 15.95
N GLN A 13 -10.12 15.85 16.61
CA GLN A 13 -10.03 17.30 16.46
C GLN A 13 -9.34 17.73 15.14
N GLY A 14 -8.59 16.85 14.48
CA GLY A 14 -7.87 17.15 13.23
C GLY A 14 -6.62 18.01 13.45
N THR A 15 -5.92 17.81 14.57
CA THR A 15 -4.72 18.57 14.95
C THR A 15 -3.47 17.69 15.03
N PHE A 16 -3.63 16.37 14.93
CA PHE A 16 -2.57 15.38 14.98
C PHE A 16 -2.87 14.29 13.96
N VAL A 17 -1.85 13.90 13.21
CA VAL A 17 -1.90 12.84 12.19
C VAL A 17 -0.65 11.99 12.27
N MET A 18 -0.78 10.71 12.00
CA MET A 18 0.28 9.72 11.95
C MET A 18 0.43 9.18 10.52
N GLY A 19 1.63 8.76 10.17
CA GLY A 19 1.95 8.08 8.91
C GLY A 19 3.14 7.14 9.10
N GLY A 20 3.47 6.37 8.07
CA GLY A 20 4.52 5.35 8.12
C GLY A 20 4.20 4.19 9.07
N ASP A 21 5.24 3.60 9.67
CA ASP A 21 5.15 2.42 10.55
C ASP A 21 4.30 2.63 11.80
N ALA A 22 4.00 3.88 12.18
CA ALA A 22 3.00 4.15 13.24
C ALA A 22 1.59 3.70 12.84
N CYS A 23 1.30 3.67 11.54
CA CYS A 23 -0.02 3.41 10.96
C CYS A 23 -0.10 2.08 10.21
N HIS A 24 0.95 1.71 9.48
CA HIS A 24 0.95 0.56 8.58
C HIS A 24 2.27 -0.24 8.63
N PRO A 25 2.69 -0.71 9.82
CA PRO A 25 3.85 -1.58 9.91
C PRO A 25 3.60 -2.88 9.15
N MET A 26 4.56 -3.30 8.31
CA MET A 26 4.39 -4.42 7.39
C MET A 26 5.63 -5.32 7.36
N LEU A 27 5.46 -6.54 6.85
CA LEU A 27 6.59 -7.46 6.70
C LEU A 27 7.51 -6.97 5.56
N PRO A 28 8.84 -7.15 5.66
CA PRO A 28 9.80 -6.59 4.71
C PRO A 28 9.89 -7.37 3.38
N TYR A 29 8.80 -8.00 2.92
CA TYR A 29 8.80 -8.85 1.73
C TYR A 29 8.66 -8.12 0.41
N LEU A 30 8.18 -6.86 0.41
CA LEU A 30 7.92 -6.07 -0.81
C LEU A 30 8.73 -4.77 -0.86
N ALA A 31 9.62 -4.51 0.12
CA ALA A 31 10.36 -3.26 0.27
C ALA A 31 9.46 -1.99 0.27
N GLN A 32 8.23 -2.11 0.78
CA GLN A 32 7.22 -1.05 0.69
C GLN A 32 7.03 -0.20 1.93
N GLY A 33 7.66 -0.50 3.08
CA GLY A 33 7.47 0.31 4.29
C GLY A 33 7.90 1.77 4.09
N ALA A 34 9.14 1.97 3.62
CA ALA A 34 9.65 3.31 3.32
C ALA A 34 8.90 3.97 2.15
N ASN A 35 8.62 3.22 1.08
CA ASN A 35 7.90 3.74 -0.08
C ASN A 35 6.48 4.20 0.29
N SER A 36 5.74 3.41 1.08
CA SER A 36 4.41 3.78 1.58
C SER A 36 4.44 5.01 2.48
N SER A 37 5.53 5.19 3.24
CA SER A 37 5.74 6.41 4.03
C SER A 37 6.02 7.63 3.14
N LEU A 38 6.68 7.47 2.00
CA LEU A 38 6.84 8.53 1.01
C LEU A 38 5.51 8.89 0.34
N GLU A 39 4.71 7.89 -0.02
CA GLU A 39 3.33 8.08 -0.50
C GLU A 39 2.51 8.88 0.53
N ASP A 40 2.60 8.56 1.82
CA ASP A 40 1.91 9.32 2.87
C ASP A 40 2.30 10.80 2.89
N GLY A 41 3.60 11.09 2.83
CA GLY A 41 4.11 12.46 2.78
C GLY A 41 3.61 13.23 1.55
N ALA A 42 3.58 12.58 0.38
CA ALA A 42 3.08 13.16 -0.86
C ALA A 42 1.58 13.46 -0.79
N ALA A 43 0.76 12.49 -0.34
CA ALA A 43 -0.68 12.66 -0.18
C ALA A 43 -1.00 13.78 0.82
N LEU A 44 -0.38 13.73 1.99
CA LEU A 44 -0.61 14.70 3.05
C LEU A 44 -0.19 16.12 2.61
N GLY A 45 0.98 16.25 1.97
CA GLY A 45 1.46 17.52 1.44
C GLY A 45 0.54 18.12 0.39
N PHE A 46 0.05 17.29 -0.54
CA PHE A 46 -0.92 17.75 -1.55
C PHE A 46 -2.22 18.24 -0.90
N LEU A 47 -2.82 17.44 -0.01
CA LEU A 47 -4.11 17.75 0.61
C LEU A 47 -4.04 18.97 1.53
N LEU A 48 -2.97 19.09 2.33
CA LEU A 48 -2.74 20.30 3.14
C LEU A 48 -2.53 21.54 2.26
N GLY A 49 -1.92 21.41 1.08
CA GLY A 49 -1.80 22.51 0.12
C GLY A 49 -3.15 22.99 -0.45
N LYS A 50 -4.20 22.15 -0.38
CA LYS A 50 -5.57 22.52 -0.75
C LYS A 50 -6.32 23.23 0.38
N ALA A 51 -6.00 22.97 1.64
CA ALA A 51 -6.63 23.64 2.78
C ALA A 51 -6.26 25.13 2.84
N LYS A 52 -7.17 26.01 2.41
CA LYS A 52 -6.94 27.47 2.36
C LYS A 52 -7.16 28.19 3.69
N SER A 53 -7.67 27.48 4.69
CA SER A 53 -7.92 28.00 6.03
C SER A 53 -7.75 26.90 7.08
N LYS A 54 -7.59 27.30 8.35
CA LYS A 54 -7.31 26.37 9.46
C LYS A 54 -8.45 25.37 9.70
N ASP A 55 -9.69 25.78 9.48
CA ASP A 55 -10.88 24.93 9.59
C ASP A 55 -10.88 23.78 8.57
N ARG A 56 -10.21 23.95 7.43
CA ARG A 56 -10.09 22.93 6.38
C ARG A 56 -8.99 21.91 6.58
N VAL A 57 -8.12 22.11 7.56
CA VAL A 57 -7.08 21.12 7.89
C VAL A 57 -7.71 19.80 8.31
N ARG A 58 -8.80 19.84 9.09
CA ARG A 58 -9.51 18.61 9.51
C ARG A 58 -10.00 17.80 8.31
N ASP A 59 -10.58 18.48 7.32
CA ASP A 59 -11.11 17.85 6.11
C ASP A 59 -9.97 17.21 5.30
N ALA A 60 -8.83 17.90 5.17
CA ALA A 60 -7.63 17.37 4.53
C ALA A 60 -7.08 16.12 5.24
N LEU A 61 -7.00 16.12 6.58
CA LEU A 61 -6.54 14.97 7.34
C LEU A 61 -7.51 13.79 7.28
N GLN A 62 -8.81 14.04 7.25
CA GLN A 62 -9.82 12.99 7.06
C GLN A 62 -9.68 12.32 5.69
N MET A 63 -9.45 13.13 4.64
CA MET A 63 -9.25 12.61 3.29
C MET A 63 -7.93 11.83 3.16
N TYR A 64 -6.86 12.32 3.80
CA TYR A 64 -5.59 11.60 3.90
C TYR A 64 -5.77 10.22 4.53
N GLU A 65 -6.41 10.15 5.70
CA GLU A 65 -6.68 8.89 6.40
C GLU A 65 -7.47 7.93 5.50
N MET A 66 -8.51 8.43 4.83
CA MET A 66 -9.37 7.61 3.96
C MET A 66 -8.60 6.95 2.82
N ILE A 67 -7.80 7.71 2.06
CA ILE A 67 -7.09 7.16 0.89
C ILE A 67 -5.87 6.31 1.29
N ARG A 68 -5.19 6.68 2.39
CA ARG A 68 -3.93 6.02 2.78
C ARG A 68 -4.14 4.78 3.62
N LYS A 69 -5.19 4.73 4.45
CA LYS A 69 -5.47 3.57 5.31
C LYS A 69 -5.75 2.32 4.50
N GLU A 70 -6.67 2.39 3.54
CA GLU A 70 -6.99 1.25 2.68
C GLU A 70 -5.75 0.76 1.90
N ARG A 71 -4.98 1.70 1.33
CA ARG A 71 -3.77 1.41 0.57
C ARG A 71 -2.69 0.74 1.43
N GLY A 72 -2.40 1.27 2.62
CA GLY A 72 -1.40 0.71 3.54
C GLY A 72 -1.79 -0.68 4.03
N GLU A 73 -3.06 -0.90 4.35
CA GLU A 73 -3.56 -2.21 4.76
C GLU A 73 -3.48 -3.26 3.64
N GLU A 74 -3.79 -2.89 2.39
CA GLU A 74 -3.69 -3.83 1.27
C GLU A 74 -2.23 -4.21 0.96
N ILE A 75 -1.30 -3.24 1.02
CA ILE A 75 0.14 -3.54 0.92
C ILE A 75 0.53 -4.51 2.03
N GLY A 76 0.11 -4.23 3.27
CA GLY A 76 0.32 -5.12 4.41
C GLY A 76 -0.12 -6.55 4.11
N ARG A 77 -1.36 -6.75 3.63
CA ARG A 77 -1.89 -8.06 3.23
C ARG A 77 -1.04 -8.74 2.14
N GLU A 78 -0.60 -8.01 1.13
CA GLU A 78 0.27 -8.56 0.08
C GLU A 78 1.63 -9.02 0.61
N THR A 79 2.18 -8.35 1.63
CA THR A 79 3.44 -8.83 2.25
C THR A 79 3.27 -10.19 2.92
N PHE A 80 2.11 -10.49 3.52
CA PHE A 80 1.79 -11.82 4.07
C PHE A 80 1.61 -12.86 2.96
N ARG A 81 0.90 -12.50 1.89
CA ARG A 81 0.74 -13.39 0.72
C ARG A 81 2.09 -13.77 0.11
N GLN A 82 3.02 -12.81 0.01
CA GLN A 82 4.39 -13.08 -0.44
C GLN A 82 5.16 -13.96 0.55
N ARG A 83 5.08 -13.69 1.87
CA ARG A 83 5.67 -14.57 2.90
C ARG A 83 5.21 -16.01 2.69
N ASP A 84 3.90 -16.23 2.63
CA ASP A 84 3.32 -17.57 2.57
C ASP A 84 3.76 -18.31 1.32
N THR A 85 3.86 -17.60 0.19
CA THR A 85 4.38 -18.19 -1.04
C THR A 85 5.86 -18.53 -0.99
N LEU A 86 6.67 -17.76 -0.26
CA LEU A 86 8.11 -18.02 -0.14
C LEU A 86 8.43 -19.12 0.88
N HIS A 87 7.55 -19.38 1.84
CA HIS A 87 7.80 -20.28 2.98
C HIS A 87 6.83 -21.47 3.01
N LEU A 88 6.37 -21.94 1.84
CA LEU A 88 5.63 -23.20 1.77
C LEU A 88 6.52 -24.33 2.31
N PRO A 89 5.99 -25.22 3.17
CA PRO A 89 6.71 -26.42 3.55
C PRO A 89 6.89 -27.33 2.33
N ASP A 90 7.92 -28.17 2.36
CA ASP A 90 8.17 -29.16 1.32
C ASP A 90 6.94 -30.04 1.10
N GLY A 91 6.56 -30.23 -0.17
CA GLY A 91 5.43 -31.05 -0.58
C GLY A 91 4.66 -30.50 -1.78
N PRO A 92 3.48 -31.07 -2.08
CA PRO A 92 2.80 -30.83 -3.35
C PRO A 92 2.50 -29.36 -3.68
N ALA A 93 2.19 -28.54 -2.66
CA ALA A 93 1.94 -27.12 -2.85
C ALA A 93 3.21 -26.34 -3.22
N GLN A 94 4.33 -26.66 -2.57
CA GLN A 94 5.63 -26.07 -2.89
C GLN A 94 6.11 -26.54 -4.26
N GLU A 95 5.98 -27.81 -4.59
CA GLU A 95 6.31 -28.36 -5.92
C GLU A 95 5.50 -27.68 -7.04
N ALA A 96 4.20 -27.48 -6.84
CA ALA A 96 3.35 -26.78 -7.81
C ALA A 96 3.78 -25.32 -8.00
N ARG A 97 4.13 -24.61 -6.92
CA ARG A 97 4.65 -23.25 -6.97
C ARG A 97 5.98 -23.20 -7.73
N ASP A 98 6.90 -24.11 -7.42
CA ASP A 98 8.24 -24.19 -8.05
C ASP A 98 8.13 -24.48 -9.54
N PHE A 99 7.24 -25.40 -9.93
CA PHE A 99 6.96 -25.67 -11.34
C PHE A 99 6.58 -24.39 -12.09
N ILE A 100 5.70 -23.55 -11.52
CA ILE A 100 5.31 -22.28 -12.13
C ILE A 100 6.51 -21.34 -12.23
N LEU A 101 7.31 -21.20 -11.18
CA LEU A 101 8.50 -20.33 -11.18
C LEU A 101 9.50 -20.74 -12.25
N ILE A 102 9.79 -22.04 -12.36
CA ILE A 102 10.74 -22.60 -13.33
C ILE A 102 10.20 -22.46 -14.75
N SER A 103 8.89 -22.70 -14.96
CA SER A 103 8.27 -22.67 -16.30
C SER A 103 8.35 -21.32 -17.02
N GLN A 104 8.61 -20.24 -16.27
CA GLN A 104 8.70 -18.86 -16.81
C GLN A 104 10.05 -18.22 -16.52
N LEU A 105 11.05 -19.00 -16.13
CA LEU A 105 12.41 -18.50 -15.92
C LEU A 105 12.98 -17.97 -17.25
N GLY A 106 13.33 -16.68 -17.29
CA GLY A 106 13.84 -16.03 -18.50
C GLY A 106 12.77 -15.68 -19.54
N ALA A 107 11.49 -15.89 -19.23
CA ALA A 107 10.41 -15.44 -20.10
C ALA A 107 10.34 -13.91 -20.13
N ILE A 108 10.08 -13.35 -21.33
CA ILE A 108 9.86 -11.91 -21.51
C ILE A 108 8.47 -11.52 -21.00
N ASP A 109 7.46 -12.33 -21.30
CA ASP A 109 6.08 -12.11 -20.88
C ASP A 109 5.68 -13.06 -19.75
N ILE A 110 5.75 -12.56 -18.52
CA ILE A 110 5.28 -13.29 -17.33
C ILE A 110 3.76 -13.24 -17.27
N LYS A 111 3.11 -14.36 -16.97
CA LYS A 111 1.65 -14.43 -16.85
C LYS A 111 1.15 -13.65 -15.61
N PRO A 112 -0.06 -13.07 -15.68
CA PRO A 112 -0.55 -12.15 -14.66
C PRO A 112 -0.71 -12.73 -13.25
N ASP A 113 -0.89 -14.04 -13.09
CA ASP A 113 -1.10 -14.70 -11.80
C ASP A 113 0.17 -15.39 -11.28
N PHE A 114 1.32 -14.75 -11.47
CA PHE A 114 2.60 -15.30 -11.07
C PHE A 114 2.72 -15.39 -9.53
N PRO A 115 3.23 -16.50 -8.96
CA PRO A 115 3.29 -16.66 -7.51
C PRO A 115 4.14 -15.59 -6.82
N SER A 116 5.30 -15.22 -7.36
CA SER A 116 6.10 -14.15 -6.76
C SER A 116 5.43 -12.80 -6.99
N ARG A 117 5.09 -12.07 -5.91
CA ARG A 117 4.51 -10.71 -5.97
C ARG A 117 5.48 -9.73 -6.60
N TRP A 118 6.78 -9.99 -6.47
CA TRP A 118 7.83 -9.25 -7.15
C TRP A 118 7.81 -9.37 -8.66
N ASN A 119 7.23 -10.44 -9.22
CA ASN A 119 7.25 -10.71 -10.66
C ASN A 119 5.85 -10.77 -11.25
N CYS A 120 4.81 -10.81 -10.41
CA CYS A 120 3.42 -10.79 -10.80
C CYS A 120 3.07 -9.46 -11.49
N PRO A 121 2.75 -9.46 -12.80
CA PRO A 121 2.47 -8.22 -13.53
C PRO A 121 1.32 -7.41 -12.93
N LYS A 122 0.28 -8.09 -12.41
CA LYS A 122 -0.86 -7.43 -11.75
C LYS A 122 -0.41 -6.69 -10.49
N VAL A 123 0.34 -7.36 -9.62
CA VAL A 123 0.82 -6.76 -8.36
C VAL A 123 1.85 -5.68 -8.63
N GLN A 124 2.78 -5.88 -9.57
CA GLN A 124 3.74 -4.85 -9.94
C GLN A 124 3.05 -3.58 -10.45
N ALA A 125 2.09 -3.71 -11.37
CA ALA A 125 1.37 -2.57 -11.93
C ALA A 125 0.59 -1.82 -10.84
N TRP A 126 -0.08 -2.55 -9.96
CA TRP A 126 -0.82 -1.95 -8.83
C TRP A 126 0.12 -1.31 -7.78
N LEU A 127 1.23 -1.95 -7.45
CA LEU A 127 2.12 -1.53 -6.37
C LEU A 127 3.05 -0.40 -6.79
N PHE A 128 3.74 -0.55 -7.93
CA PHE A 128 4.77 0.38 -8.41
C PHE A 128 4.26 1.37 -9.46
N GLY A 129 3.12 1.08 -10.10
CA GLY A 129 2.43 2.02 -10.99
C GLY A 129 1.48 2.97 -10.25
N TYR A 130 1.50 2.98 -8.92
CA TYR A 130 0.64 3.83 -8.10
C TYR A 130 1.09 5.30 -8.17
N ASP A 131 0.15 6.19 -8.46
CA ASP A 131 0.36 7.64 -8.47
C ASP A 131 -0.45 8.27 -7.34
N THR A 132 0.24 8.57 -6.24
CA THR A 132 -0.35 9.14 -5.04
C THR A 132 -0.91 10.54 -5.25
N TYR A 133 -0.26 11.36 -6.10
CA TYR A 133 -0.74 12.71 -6.39
C TYR A 133 -2.02 12.67 -7.21
N ARG A 134 -2.14 11.73 -8.15
CA ARG A 134 -3.37 11.51 -8.90
C ARG A 134 -4.51 11.10 -7.97
N GLU A 135 -4.32 10.10 -7.11
CA GLU A 135 -5.38 9.67 -6.19
C GLU A 135 -5.79 10.79 -5.22
N ALA A 136 -4.82 11.50 -4.60
CA ALA A 136 -5.13 12.61 -3.70
C ALA A 136 -5.88 13.75 -4.41
N ARG A 137 -5.54 14.02 -5.68
CA ARG A 137 -6.24 14.99 -6.52
C ARG A 137 -7.67 14.54 -6.82
N GLU A 138 -7.85 13.31 -7.28
CA GLU A 138 -9.17 12.78 -7.60
C GLU A 138 -10.07 12.73 -6.36
N ALA A 139 -9.53 12.36 -5.20
CA ALA A 139 -10.25 12.37 -3.93
C ALA A 139 -10.72 13.79 -3.58
N TRP A 140 -9.85 14.79 -3.73
CA TRP A 140 -10.20 16.19 -3.50
C TRP A 140 -11.21 16.73 -4.53
N GLU A 141 -11.05 16.40 -5.81
CA GLU A 141 -11.99 16.83 -6.86
C GLU A 141 -13.39 16.24 -6.68
N ARG A 142 -13.49 15.01 -6.15
CA ARG A 142 -14.78 14.37 -5.83
C ARG A 142 -15.47 15.00 -4.62
N ASN A 143 -14.71 15.48 -3.63
CA ASN A 143 -15.27 16.13 -2.44
C ASN A 143 -14.38 17.31 -1.96
N PRO A 144 -14.45 18.48 -2.63
CA PRO A 144 -13.62 19.62 -2.28
C PRO A 144 -14.01 20.20 -0.92
N PHE A 145 -13.02 20.71 -0.20
CA PHE A 145 -13.16 21.41 1.07
C PHE A 145 -12.44 22.76 1.04
#